data_AF-A0A1S8L915-F1
#
_entry.id   AF-A0A1S8L915-F1
#
_cell.length_a   1.000
_cell.length_b   1.000
_cell.length_c   1.000
_cell.angle_alpha   90.00
_cell.angle_beta   90.00
_cell.angle_gamma   90.00
#
_symmetry.space_group_name_H-M   'P 1'
#
loop_
_entity.id
_entity.type
_entity.pdbx_description
1 polymer ?
#
loop_
_entity_poly.entity_id
_entity_poly.type
_entity_poly.pdbx_seq_one_letter_code
_entity_poly.pdbx_strand_id
1 'polypeptide(L)' 'MLNILKTRIPKGAVEGTVLNLYDDGNIKINIDETRKRKIDIQKLMSNLFM' A
#
# COMPACT_ATOMS: atom_id res chain seq x y z
N MET A 1 7.35 7.25 -13.38
CA MET A 1 7.81 6.86 -12.03
C MET A 1 7.79 8.13 -11.17
N LEU A 2 7.03 8.14 -10.07
CA LEU A 2 6.94 9.31 -9.19
C LEU A 2 8.09 9.27 -8.17
N ASN A 3 8.83 10.36 -7.99
CA ASN A 3 9.93 10.42 -7.03
C ASN A 3 9.44 11.04 -5.72
N ILE A 4 9.26 10.23 -4.69
CA ILE A 4 8.80 10.68 -3.36
C ILE A 4 10.00 10.65 -2.41
N LEU A 5 10.22 11.75 -1.69
CA LEU A 5 11.24 11.81 -0.64
C LEU A 5 10.93 10.75 0.44
N LYS A 6 11.90 9.88 0.75
CA LYS A 6 11.75 8.85 1.80
C LYS A 6 11.28 9.42 3.14
N THR A 7 11.68 10.65 3.45
CA THR A 7 11.30 11.36 4.67
C THR A 7 9.80 11.67 4.77
N ARG A 8 9.08 11.70 3.65
CA ARG A 8 7.63 11.89 3.60
C ARG A 8 6.84 10.58 3.67
N ILE A 9 7.51 9.43 3.60
CA ILE A 9 6.85 8.14 3.74
C ILE A 9 6.56 7.91 5.23
N PRO A 10 5.32 7.57 5.62
CA PRO A 10 4.99 7.27 7.01
C PRO A 10 5.85 6.13 7.57
N LYS A 11 6.33 6.26 8.81
CA LYS A 11 7.25 5.29 9.45
C LYS A 11 6.71 3.84 9.53
N GLY A 12 5.40 3.64 9.41
CA GLY A 12 4.77 2.31 9.40
C GLY A 12 4.55 1.71 8.01
N ALA A 13 4.91 2.42 6.93
CA ALA A 13 4.72 1.93 5.58
C ALA A 13 5.86 0.96 5.22
N VAL A 14 5.49 -0.27 4.92
CA VAL A 14 6.40 -1.31 4.43
C VAL A 14 6.14 -1.56 2.94
N GLU A 15 6.99 -2.38 2.31
CA GLU A 15 6.76 -2.78 0.92
C GLU A 15 5.37 -3.41 0.73
N GLY A 16 4.70 -3.07 -0.38
CA GLY A 16 3.33 -3.49 -0.66
C GLY A 16 2.23 -2.69 0.06
N THR A 17 2.58 -1.71 0.90
CA THR A 17 1.60 -0.81 1.55
C THR A 17 1.00 0.17 0.53
N VAL A 18 -0.32 0.36 0.59
CA VAL A 18 -1.01 1.36 -0.22
C VAL A 18 -0.98 2.72 0.48
N LEU A 19 -0.60 3.76 -0.26
CA LEU A 19 -0.49 5.13 0.24
C LEU A 19 -1.52 6.02 -0.44
N ASN A 20 -2.19 6.86 0.35
CA ASN A 20 -2.98 7.97 -0.17
C ASN A 20 -2.08 9.21 -0.22
N LEU A 21 -2.03 9.85 -1.39
CA LEU A 21 -1.39 11.14 -1.60
C LEU A 21 -2.49 12.19 -1.62
N TYR A 22 -2.45 13.13 -0.67
CA TYR A 22 -3.40 14.22 -0.58
C TYR A 22 -2.81 15.47 -1.24
N ASP A 23 -3.67 16.38 -1.71
CA ASP A 23 -3.27 17.60 -2.42
C ASP A 23 -2.42 18.57 -1.56
N ASP A 24 -2.51 18.44 -0.23
CA ASP A 24 -1.70 19.17 0.75
C ASP A 24 -0.26 18.62 0.88
N GLY A 25 0.10 17.60 0.10
CA GLY A 25 1.39 16.94 0.14
C GLY A 25 1.56 15.96 1.31
N ASN A 26 0.52 15.73 2.10
CA ASN A 26 0.51 14.68 3.12
C ASN A 26 0.38 13.31 2.46
N ILE A 27 1.10 12.35 3.03
CA ILE A 27 1.05 10.96 2.63
C ILE A 27 0.61 10.17 3.84
N LYS A 28 -0.49 9.41 3.72
CA LYS A 28 -0.95 8.51 4.78
C LYS A 28 -1.09 7.09 4.25
N ILE A 29 -0.92 6.13 5.16
CA ILE A 29 -1.16 4.73 4.86
C ILE A 29 -2.67 4.52 4.72
N ASN A 30 -3.08 3.91 3.62
CA ASN A 30 -4.43 3.42 3.44
C ASN A 30 -4.51 1.99 3.98
N ILE A 31 -4.82 1.86 5.27
CA ILE A 31 -4.83 0.57 5.98
C ILE A 31 -5.89 -0.36 5.38
N ASP A 32 -7.07 0.17 5.07
CA ASP A 32 -8.19 -0.62 4.54
C ASP A 32 -7.88 -1.20 3.16
N GLU A 33 -7.38 -0.37 2.24
CA GLU A 33 -7.02 -0.81 0.89
C GLU A 33 -5.81 -1.76 0.91
N THR A 34 -4.83 -1.51 1.80
CA THR A 34 -3.70 -2.42 2.00
C THR A 34 -4.17 -3.80 2.45
N ARG A 35 -5.09 -3.85 3.42
CA ARG A 35 -5.66 -5.12 3.92
C ARG A 35 -6.47 -5.82 2.84
N LYS A 36 -7.30 -5.08 2.11
CA LYS A 36 -8.12 -5.61 1.02
C LYS A 36 -7.24 -6.27 -0.06
N ARG A 37 -6.22 -5.56 -0.54
CA ARG A 37 -5.27 -6.09 -1.53
C ARG A 37 -4.52 -7.31 -1.03
N LYS A 38 -4.13 -7.33 0.24
CA LYS A 38 -3.49 -8.52 0.84
C LYS A 38 -4.39 -9.74 0.77
N ILE A 39 -5.68 -9.59 1.09
CA ILE A 39 -6.67 -10.67 1.02
C ILE A 39 -6.89 -11.12 -0.44
N ASP A 40 -6.99 -10.17 -1.37
CA ASP A 40 -7.20 -10.47 -2.79
C ASP A 40 -6.00 -11.23 -3.38
N ILE A 41 -4.77 -10.83 -3.03
CA ILE A 41 -3.55 -11.55 -3.41
C ILE A 41 -3.57 -12.97 -2.82
N GLN A 42 -3.94 -13.13 -1.55
CA GLN A 42 -4.03 -14.46 -0.93
C GLN A 42 -5.04 -15.36 -1.64
N LYS A 43 -6.19 -14.83 -2.03
CA LYS A 43 -7.20 -15.58 -2.81
C LYS A 43 -6.68 -15.97 -4.19
N LEU A 44 -6.03 -15.04 -4.90
CA LEU A 44 -5.43 -15.31 -6.21
C LEU A 44 -4.36 -16.39 -6.12
N MET A 45 -3.48 -16.32 -5.11
CA MET A 45 -2.45 -17.33 -4.87
C MET A 45 -3.08 -18.68 -4.54
N SER A 46 -4.10 -18.73 -3.69
CA SER A 46 -4.82 -19.98 -3.39
C SER A 46 -5.42 -20.60 -4.65
N ASN A 47 -5.99 -19.81 -5.55
CA ASN A 47 -6.57 -20.30 -6.80
C ASN A 47 -5.51 -20.75 -7.81
N LEU A 48 -4.30 -20.21 -7.76
CA LEU A 48 -3.22 -20.53 -8.71
C LEU A 48 -2.48 -21.83 -8.35
N PHE A 49 -2.45 -22.17 -7.06
CA PHE A 49 -1.77 -23.36 -6.54
C PHE A 49 -2.75 -24.47 -6.10
N MET A 50 -4.04 -24.33 -6.43
CA MET A 50 -5.06 -25.40 -6.42
C MET A 50 -5.18 -26.01 -7.81
#